data_AF-A0A8R1TPE1-F1
#
_entry.id   AF-A0A8R1TPE1-F1
#
_cell.length_a   1.000
_cell.length_b   1.000
_cell.length_c   1.000
_cell.angle_alpha   90.00
_cell.angle_beta   90.00
_cell.angle_gamma   90.00
#
_symmetry.space_group_name_H-M   'P 1'
#
loop_
_entity.id
_entity.type
_entity.pdbx_description
1 polymer ?
#
loop_
_entity_poly.entity_id
_entity_poly.type
_entity_poly.pdbx_seq_one_letter_code
_entity_poly.pdbx_strand_id
1 'polypeptide(L)'
;MAKVFIGTPAAKRIAQELSYEDLNNIRTIRVMAEAANFELNRRFQVLHYRNGEINPPFLRKSWKLELNEFRQYHWSPNFAILFGSERRLDIMHMTDMCFTEILTPRSDHLGIFIPDGRNFSFDPEIKGDPMNGVILPITWWWDRNFASMDIESIKSLHWGNKEIKDDAKLIILIDGNNDYRAFETVRIIRKQWYSMPICVVSQTDRVNFQSESDEDSTVYVFRGPDIEVSTFVVSTKNEEVLNRMLLDWKKTMNFFDTHQIIAFHFTMIDGSEPENSEQIFSDTFPNIRLNTLRLLDKRSITGVNYQIQTESYFFYGPVYIIIGLRKFD
;
A
#
# COMPACT_ATOMS: atom_id res chain seq x y z
N MET A 1 41.83 18.22 3.11
CA MET A 1 41.28 17.02 3.81
C MET A 1 39.77 16.87 3.61
N ALA A 2 38.94 17.86 3.92
CA ALA A 2 37.47 17.74 3.77
C ALA A 2 37.00 17.31 2.37
N LYS A 3 37.58 17.86 1.28
CA LYS A 3 37.24 17.48 -0.11
C LYS A 3 37.55 16.03 -0.49
N VAL A 4 38.46 15.36 0.22
CA VAL A 4 38.84 13.96 -0.05
C VAL A 4 37.81 12.97 0.54
N PHE A 5 36.89 13.44 1.38
CA PHE A 5 35.75 12.65 1.85
C PHE A 5 34.45 12.91 1.07
N ILE A 6 34.36 14.02 0.33
CA ILE A 6 33.14 14.44 -0.39
C ILE A 6 32.87 13.48 -1.55
N GLY A 7 31.70 12.83 -1.52
CA GLY A 7 31.23 11.95 -2.60
C GLY A 7 32.07 10.69 -2.79
N THR A 8 32.98 10.37 -1.86
CA THR A 8 33.93 9.28 -2.07
C THR A 8 33.32 7.94 -1.71
N PRO A 9 33.83 6.85 -2.32
CA PRO A 9 33.49 5.48 -1.92
C PRO A 9 33.62 5.24 -0.41
N ALA A 10 34.46 5.99 0.31
CA ALA A 10 34.62 5.87 1.75
C ALA A 10 33.40 6.36 2.53
N ALA A 11 32.85 7.55 2.23
CA ALA A 11 31.65 8.06 2.90
C ALA A 11 30.45 7.12 2.71
N LYS A 12 30.30 6.58 1.50
CA LYS A 12 29.26 5.58 1.20
C LYS A 12 29.44 4.31 2.02
N ARG A 13 30.66 3.77 2.10
CA ARG A 13 30.96 2.59 2.93
C ARG A 13 30.69 2.85 4.40
N ILE A 14 31.06 4.02 4.92
CA ILE A 14 30.79 4.37 6.32
C ILE A 14 29.28 4.41 6.55
N ALA A 15 28.53 5.16 5.73
CA ALA A 15 27.08 5.29 5.88
C ALA A 15 26.36 3.92 5.84
N GLN A 16 26.81 3.00 4.98
CA GLN A 16 26.24 1.65 4.87
C GLN A 16 26.30 0.86 6.18
N GLU A 17 27.33 1.06 7.00
CA GLU A 17 27.53 0.33 8.28
C GLU A 17 26.85 1.00 9.48
N LEU A 18 26.35 2.24 9.31
CA LEU A 18 25.77 3.00 10.42
C LEU A 18 24.35 2.54 10.76
N SER A 19 23.97 2.70 12.03
CA SER A 19 22.59 2.49 12.48
C SER A 19 21.65 3.57 11.92
N TYR A 20 20.33 3.38 12.05
CA TYR A 20 19.35 4.39 11.65
C TYR A 20 19.52 5.69 12.46
N GLU A 21 19.74 5.57 13.76
CA GLU A 21 19.98 6.72 14.65
C GLU A 21 21.25 7.47 14.25
N ASP A 22 22.34 6.75 14.00
CA ASP A 22 23.59 7.36 13.55
C ASP A 22 23.44 8.07 12.21
N LEU A 23 22.75 7.47 11.24
CA LEU A 23 22.44 8.09 9.95
C LEU A 23 21.66 9.40 10.12
N ASN A 24 20.64 9.40 10.98
CA ASN A 24 19.87 10.58 11.31
C ASN A 24 20.70 11.68 11.97
N ASN A 25 21.69 11.30 12.78
CA ASN A 25 22.60 12.27 13.39
C ASN A 25 23.60 12.82 12.38
N ILE A 26 24.25 11.97 11.58
CA ILE A 26 25.29 12.41 10.65
C ILE A 26 24.75 13.18 9.45
N ARG A 27 23.46 13.06 9.11
CA ARG A 27 22.88 13.86 8.02
C ARG A 27 22.90 15.37 8.32
N THR A 28 22.94 15.74 9.60
CA THR A 28 23.13 17.15 10.02
C THR A 28 24.51 17.70 9.66
N ILE A 29 25.47 16.80 9.40
CA ILE A 29 26.82 17.15 8.96
C ILE A 29 26.81 17.26 7.44
N ARG A 30 26.89 18.50 6.92
CA ARG A 30 26.83 18.80 5.48
C ARG A 30 27.67 17.89 4.58
N VAL A 31 28.86 17.46 5.03
CA VAL A 31 29.76 16.61 4.23
C VAL A 31 29.34 15.14 4.17
N MET A 32 28.49 14.68 5.09
CA MET A 32 27.97 13.31 5.16
C MET A 32 26.49 13.23 4.76
N ALA A 33 25.78 14.36 4.72
CA ALA A 33 24.35 14.45 4.42
C ALA A 33 23.94 13.63 3.19
N GLU A 34 24.58 13.84 2.04
CA GLU A 34 24.24 13.14 0.81
C GLU A 34 24.36 11.61 0.94
N ALA A 35 25.44 11.12 1.56
CA ALA A 35 25.64 9.69 1.76
C ALA A 35 24.64 9.10 2.77
N ALA A 36 24.35 9.85 3.84
CA ALA A 36 23.38 9.45 4.86
C ALA A 36 21.96 9.40 4.28
N ASN A 37 21.54 10.45 3.59
CA ASN A 37 20.23 10.57 2.96
C ASN A 37 20.03 9.51 1.87
N PHE A 38 21.05 9.22 1.06
CA PHE A 38 21.02 8.12 0.10
C PHE A 38 20.75 6.78 0.80
N GLU A 39 21.47 6.50 1.88
CA GLU A 39 21.35 5.24 2.61
C GLU A 39 20.00 5.14 3.33
N LEU A 40 19.51 6.23 3.93
CA LEU A 40 18.18 6.30 4.53
C LEU A 40 17.09 6.05 3.48
N ASN A 41 17.13 6.75 2.35
CA ASN A 41 16.18 6.52 1.25
C ASN A 41 16.17 5.07 0.79
N ARG A 42 17.35 4.43 0.70
CA ARG A 42 17.47 3.00 0.35
C ARG A 42 16.84 2.09 1.40
N ARG A 43 17.02 2.37 2.69
CA ARG A 43 16.45 1.58 3.80
C ARG A 43 14.94 1.77 3.96
N PHE A 44 14.40 2.90 3.54
CA PHE A 44 12.96 3.21 3.52
C PHE A 44 12.26 2.77 2.24
N GLN A 45 13.01 2.25 1.28
CA GLN A 45 12.50 1.89 -0.03
C GLN A 45 11.46 0.78 0.06
N VAL A 46 10.26 1.10 -0.40
CA VAL A 46 9.18 0.12 -0.63
C VAL A 46 9.56 -0.75 -1.81
N LEU A 47 9.32 -2.06 -1.67
CA LEU A 47 9.45 -2.99 -2.77
C LEU A 47 8.09 -3.23 -3.40
N HIS A 48 8.05 -3.19 -4.73
CA HIS A 48 6.91 -3.61 -5.52
C HIS A 48 7.11 -5.04 -5.95
N TYR A 49 6.17 -5.91 -5.61
CA TYR A 49 6.12 -7.28 -6.06
C TYR A 49 5.23 -7.39 -7.29
N ARG A 50 5.69 -8.08 -8.33
CA ARG A 50 4.88 -8.46 -9.47
C ARG A 50 5.45 -9.72 -10.11
N ASN A 51 4.65 -10.77 -10.20
CA ASN A 51 5.01 -12.01 -10.93
C ASN A 51 6.32 -12.68 -10.50
N GLY A 52 6.60 -12.72 -9.20
CA GLY A 52 7.83 -13.33 -8.67
C GLY A 52 9.05 -12.41 -8.76
N GLU A 53 8.89 -11.19 -9.25
CA GLU A 53 9.93 -10.18 -9.27
C GLU A 53 9.65 -9.04 -8.29
N ILE A 54 10.71 -8.55 -7.65
CA ILE A 54 10.68 -7.34 -6.82
C ILE A 54 11.37 -6.17 -7.52
N ASN A 55 10.91 -4.96 -7.20
CA ASN A 55 11.50 -3.71 -7.66
C ASN A 55 11.47 -2.61 -6.59
N PRO A 56 12.52 -1.79 -6.44
CA PRO A 56 13.76 -1.81 -7.22
C PRO A 56 14.57 -3.11 -7.03
N PRO A 57 15.37 -3.54 -8.03
CA PRO A 57 15.94 -4.88 -8.07
C PRO A 57 17.12 -5.09 -7.09
N PHE A 58 17.43 -4.11 -6.25
CA PHE A 58 18.62 -4.12 -5.38
C PHE A 58 18.62 -5.25 -4.35
N LEU A 59 17.44 -5.79 -3.99
CA LEU A 59 17.29 -6.94 -3.11
C LEU A 59 16.94 -8.24 -3.86
N ARG A 60 16.98 -8.26 -5.19
CA ARG A 60 16.55 -9.43 -6.00
C ARG A 60 17.35 -10.70 -5.67
N LYS A 61 18.61 -10.57 -5.24
CA LYS A 61 19.43 -11.70 -4.79
C LYS A 61 18.94 -12.25 -3.45
N SER A 62 18.80 -11.36 -2.47
CA SER A 62 18.30 -11.68 -1.12
C SER A 62 16.88 -12.23 -1.12
N TRP A 63 16.06 -11.79 -2.08
CA TRP A 63 14.74 -12.36 -2.34
C TRP A 63 14.78 -13.86 -2.71
N LYS A 64 15.87 -14.34 -3.32
CA LYS A 64 16.01 -15.72 -3.81
C LYS A 64 16.82 -16.63 -2.88
N LEU A 65 17.58 -16.09 -1.94
CA LEU A 65 18.72 -16.79 -1.32
C LEU A 65 18.68 -16.85 0.22
N GLU A 66 17.48 -16.76 0.84
CA GLU A 66 17.24 -16.79 2.29
C GLU A 66 17.28 -15.42 3.02
N LEU A 67 16.45 -15.31 4.07
CA LEU A 67 16.19 -14.11 4.89
C LEU A 67 17.43 -13.38 5.40
N ASN A 68 18.49 -14.12 5.76
CA ASN A 68 19.66 -13.54 6.42
C ASN A 68 20.39 -12.53 5.52
N GLU A 69 20.20 -12.58 4.21
CA GLU A 69 20.80 -11.62 3.29
C GLU A 69 20.19 -10.21 3.40
N PHE A 70 18.93 -10.05 3.80
CA PHE A 70 18.32 -8.72 3.97
C PHE A 70 19.03 -7.88 5.04
N ARG A 71 19.54 -8.53 6.10
CA ARG A 71 20.28 -7.87 7.17
C ARG A 71 21.54 -7.18 6.67
N GLN A 72 22.22 -7.75 5.67
CA GLN A 72 23.40 -7.13 5.04
C GLN A 72 23.07 -5.80 4.37
N TYR A 73 21.80 -5.61 3.99
CA TYR A 73 21.32 -4.39 3.37
C TYR A 73 20.62 -3.46 4.36
N HIS A 74 20.67 -3.72 5.67
CA HIS A 74 19.95 -2.94 6.69
C HIS A 74 18.49 -2.64 6.33
N TRP A 75 17.88 -3.56 5.59
CA TRP A 75 16.50 -3.49 5.13
C TRP A 75 15.85 -4.78 5.61
N SER A 76 14.62 -4.71 6.08
CA SER A 76 13.88 -5.92 6.45
C SER A 76 12.41 -5.72 6.13
N PRO A 77 11.76 -6.72 5.53
CA PRO A 77 10.34 -6.64 5.27
C PRO A 77 9.59 -6.66 6.61
N ASN A 78 8.49 -5.92 6.69
CA ASN A 78 7.63 -5.91 7.87
C ASN A 78 6.20 -6.26 7.53
N PHE A 79 5.69 -5.68 6.45
CA PHE A 79 4.32 -5.90 6.02
C PHE A 79 4.25 -6.06 4.50
N ALA A 80 3.49 -7.04 4.01
CA ALA A 80 3.25 -7.23 2.59
C ALA A 80 1.75 -7.21 2.31
N ILE A 81 1.33 -6.37 1.36
CA ILE A 81 -0.04 -6.29 0.84
C ILE A 81 0.01 -6.82 -0.58
N LEU A 82 -0.56 -8.00 -0.81
CA LEU A 82 -0.51 -8.71 -2.09
C LEU A 82 -1.93 -8.95 -2.62
N PHE A 83 -2.08 -8.87 -3.93
CA PHE A 83 -3.33 -9.04 -4.66
C PHE A 83 -3.19 -10.17 -5.68
N GLY A 84 -4.20 -11.05 -5.75
CA GLY A 84 -4.27 -12.16 -6.71
C GLY A 84 -3.79 -13.50 -6.14
N SER A 85 -3.86 -14.55 -6.96
CA SER A 85 -3.70 -15.95 -6.51
C SER A 85 -2.95 -16.88 -7.48
N GLU A 86 -2.54 -16.41 -8.66
CA GLU A 86 -2.13 -17.30 -9.75
C GLU A 86 -0.84 -18.12 -9.45
N ARG A 87 -0.01 -17.69 -8.50
CA ARG A 87 1.24 -18.39 -8.17
C ARG A 87 1.42 -18.58 -6.68
N ARG A 88 1.91 -19.77 -6.30
CA ARG A 88 2.53 -19.98 -4.99
C ARG A 88 3.61 -18.93 -4.81
N LEU A 89 3.36 -18.06 -3.84
CA LEU A 89 4.41 -17.27 -3.25
C LEU A 89 5.35 -18.25 -2.55
N ASP A 90 6.57 -18.38 -3.05
CA ASP A 90 7.66 -18.95 -2.27
C ASP A 90 8.12 -17.91 -1.21
N ILE A 91 7.14 -17.36 -0.49
CA ILE A 91 7.30 -16.41 0.62
C ILE A 91 7.42 -17.18 1.93
N MET A 92 7.49 -18.52 1.93
CA MET A 92 7.75 -19.30 3.15
C MET A 92 8.97 -18.77 3.92
N HIS A 93 9.95 -18.20 3.22
CA HIS A 93 11.06 -17.54 3.87
C HIS A 93 10.72 -16.18 4.50
N MET A 94 9.76 -15.38 4.03
CA MET A 94 9.45 -14.10 4.71
C MET A 94 8.51 -14.19 5.89
N THR A 95 7.63 -15.19 5.98
CA THR A 95 6.54 -15.22 6.98
C THR A 95 7.02 -15.11 8.43
N ASP A 96 8.26 -15.54 8.70
CA ASP A 96 8.86 -15.44 10.05
C ASP A 96 9.17 -14.00 10.47
N MET A 97 9.28 -13.05 9.53
CA MET A 97 9.61 -11.64 9.83
C MET A 97 8.70 -10.61 9.14
N CYS A 98 7.85 -11.04 8.19
CA CYS A 98 6.96 -10.19 7.43
C CYS A 98 5.52 -10.67 7.58
N PHE A 99 4.69 -9.86 8.20
CA PHE A 99 3.26 -10.09 8.17
C PHE A 99 2.77 -9.90 6.73
N THR A 100 2.08 -10.91 6.19
CA THR A 100 1.69 -10.91 4.78
C THR A 100 0.19 -11.09 4.69
N GLU A 101 -0.48 -10.19 4.01
CA GLU A 101 -1.90 -10.31 3.67
C GLU A 101 -2.02 -10.50 2.15
N ILE A 102 -2.68 -11.59 1.76
CA ILE A 102 -2.98 -11.89 0.36
C ILE A 102 -4.48 -11.77 0.16
N LEU A 103 -4.87 -10.80 -0.67
CA LEU A 103 -6.25 -10.56 -1.02
C LEU A 103 -6.55 -11.20 -2.36
N THR A 104 -7.42 -12.19 -2.34
CA THR A 104 -7.78 -13.02 -3.50
C THR A 104 -9.26 -12.85 -3.83
N PRO A 105 -9.58 -12.06 -4.86
CA PRO A 105 -10.93 -12.01 -5.41
C PRO A 105 -11.37 -13.37 -5.92
N ARG A 106 -12.57 -13.80 -5.52
CA ARG A 106 -13.25 -14.98 -6.05
C ARG A 106 -14.62 -14.58 -6.59
N SER A 107 -15.33 -15.49 -7.24
CA SER A 107 -16.64 -15.18 -7.83
C SER A 107 -17.74 -14.94 -6.79
N ASP A 108 -17.54 -15.42 -5.57
CA ASP A 108 -18.52 -15.50 -4.49
C ASP A 108 -18.14 -14.70 -3.24
N HIS A 109 -16.84 -14.45 -3.00
CA HIS A 109 -16.31 -13.65 -1.89
C HIS A 109 -14.92 -13.08 -2.22
N LEU A 110 -14.42 -12.16 -1.37
CA LEU A 110 -13.01 -11.74 -1.38
C LEU A 110 -12.30 -12.41 -0.21
N GLY A 111 -11.41 -13.36 -0.49
CA GLY A 111 -10.64 -14.02 0.54
C GLY A 111 -9.44 -13.16 0.97
N ILE A 112 -9.27 -12.96 2.27
CA ILE A 112 -8.10 -12.31 2.85
C ILE A 112 -7.34 -13.40 3.63
N PHE A 113 -6.13 -13.70 3.18
CA PHE A 113 -5.35 -14.82 3.71
C PHE A 113 -4.08 -14.30 4.37
N ILE A 114 -3.82 -14.77 5.59
CA ILE A 114 -2.55 -14.61 6.27
C ILE A 114 -1.80 -15.94 6.13
N PRO A 115 -0.67 -15.99 5.40
CA PRO A 115 0.11 -17.21 5.28
C PRO A 115 0.65 -17.65 6.64
N ASP A 116 0.06 -18.69 7.23
CA ASP A 116 0.77 -19.52 8.19
C ASP A 116 1.88 -20.26 7.42
N GLY A 117 3.07 -20.43 7.98
CA GLY A 117 4.21 -21.01 7.25
C GLY A 117 4.01 -22.45 6.73
N ARG A 118 2.80 -23.01 6.73
CA ARG A 118 2.51 -24.35 6.23
C ARG A 118 1.88 -24.26 4.84
N ASN A 119 2.65 -24.65 3.82
CA ASN A 119 2.20 -25.06 2.49
C ASN A 119 0.87 -24.41 2.02
N PHE A 120 0.89 -23.10 1.78
CA PHE A 120 -0.23 -22.43 1.12
C PHE A 120 -0.35 -22.93 -0.33
N SER A 121 -1.24 -23.89 -0.55
CA SER A 121 -1.71 -24.25 -1.89
C SER A 121 -3.03 -23.54 -2.15
N PHE A 122 -3.01 -22.50 -2.97
CA PHE A 122 -4.24 -22.06 -3.62
C PHE A 122 -4.64 -23.12 -4.64
N ASP A 123 -5.89 -23.57 -4.56
CA ASP A 123 -6.54 -24.21 -5.69
C ASP A 123 -6.93 -23.08 -6.66
N PRO A 124 -6.30 -22.96 -7.83
CA PRO A 124 -6.60 -21.90 -8.77
C PRO A 124 -7.92 -22.25 -9.48
N GLU A 125 -9.04 -22.25 -8.76
CA GLU A 125 -10.36 -22.42 -9.37
C GLU A 125 -10.63 -21.33 -10.42
N ILE A 126 -9.94 -20.20 -10.31
CA ILE A 126 -10.00 -19.10 -11.27
C ILE A 126 -8.58 -18.73 -11.65
N LYS A 127 -8.31 -18.70 -12.97
CA LYS A 127 -7.11 -18.10 -13.54
C LYS A 127 -7.14 -16.60 -13.21
N GLY A 128 -6.54 -16.24 -12.08
CA GLY A 128 -6.54 -14.88 -11.56
C GLY A 128 -5.51 -14.01 -12.25
N ASP A 129 -5.60 -12.70 -11.98
CA ASP A 129 -4.58 -11.77 -12.43
C ASP A 129 -3.20 -12.13 -11.84
N PRO A 130 -2.12 -11.84 -12.58
CA PRO A 130 -0.76 -11.97 -12.07
C PRO A 130 -0.62 -11.29 -10.72
N MET A 131 -0.07 -12.03 -9.74
CA MET A 131 0.04 -11.50 -8.39
C MET A 131 0.93 -10.26 -8.35
N ASN A 132 0.43 -9.23 -7.67
CA ASN A 132 1.08 -7.93 -7.55
C ASN A 132 0.87 -7.34 -6.16
N GLY A 133 1.67 -6.35 -5.78
CA GLY A 133 1.50 -5.70 -4.49
C GLY A 133 2.76 -4.99 -4.00
N VAL A 134 2.76 -4.66 -2.71
CA VAL A 134 3.86 -3.93 -2.07
C VAL A 134 4.35 -4.63 -0.82
N ILE A 135 5.64 -4.46 -0.54
CA ILE A 135 6.30 -4.91 0.67
C ILE A 135 6.90 -3.67 1.34
N LEU A 136 6.35 -3.35 2.50
CA LEU A 136 6.71 -2.23 3.33
C LEU A 136 7.85 -2.65 4.27
N PRO A 137 8.93 -1.85 4.37
CA PRO A 137 10.02 -2.14 5.27
C PRO A 137 9.64 -1.85 6.73
N ILE A 138 10.36 -2.46 7.66
CA ILE A 138 10.18 -2.26 9.11
C ILE A 138 10.34 -0.82 9.56
N THR A 139 11.10 -0.03 8.82
CA THR A 139 11.30 1.41 9.05
C THR A 139 9.98 2.20 8.94
N TRP A 140 9.04 1.79 8.10
CA TRP A 140 7.72 2.42 8.01
C TRP A 140 6.88 2.19 9.29
N TRP A 141 7.08 1.07 9.97
CA TRP A 141 6.42 0.80 11.24
C TRP A 141 7.08 1.58 12.38
N TRP A 142 8.41 1.63 12.45
CA TRP A 142 9.15 2.42 13.45
C TRP A 142 8.80 3.90 13.41
N ASP A 143 8.75 4.48 12.21
CA ASP A 143 8.36 5.88 12.00
C ASP A 143 6.84 6.08 12.05
N ARG A 144 6.10 5.00 12.31
CA ARG A 144 4.63 4.97 12.42
C ARG A 144 3.93 5.46 11.15
N ASN A 145 4.57 5.40 9.99
CA ASN A 145 3.98 5.80 8.71
C ASN A 145 2.87 4.87 8.23
N PHE A 146 2.82 3.65 8.76
CA PHE A 146 1.85 2.63 8.41
C PHE A 146 1.35 1.87 9.65
N ALA A 147 0.07 1.53 9.67
CA ALA A 147 -0.53 0.57 10.57
C ALA A 147 -1.57 -0.29 9.83
N SER A 148 -1.75 -1.52 10.28
CA SER A 148 -2.84 -2.40 9.86
C SER A 148 -3.65 -2.85 11.07
N MET A 149 -4.93 -3.14 10.87
CA MET A 149 -5.85 -3.68 11.87
C MET A 149 -7.07 -4.30 11.19
N ASP A 150 -7.83 -5.10 11.92
CA ASP A 150 -9.14 -5.58 11.49
C ASP A 150 -10.24 -4.52 11.74
N ILE A 151 -11.42 -4.71 11.16
CA ILE A 151 -12.57 -3.80 11.34
C ILE A 151 -13.12 -3.83 12.78
N GLU A 152 -13.11 -4.97 13.46
CA GLU A 152 -13.68 -5.11 14.81
C GLU A 152 -12.85 -4.34 15.86
N SER A 153 -11.54 -4.24 15.65
CA SER A 153 -10.64 -3.36 16.39
C SER A 153 -11.07 -1.89 16.31
N ILE A 154 -11.66 -1.44 15.19
CA ILE A 154 -12.18 -0.08 15.05
C ILE A 154 -13.53 0.06 15.75
N LYS A 155 -14.41 -0.93 15.62
CA LYS A 155 -15.76 -0.90 16.21
C LYS A 155 -15.75 -0.98 17.73
N SER A 156 -14.91 -1.85 18.29
CA SER A 156 -14.81 -2.10 19.74
C SER A 156 -14.32 -0.89 20.53
N LEU A 157 -13.63 0.05 19.88
CA LEU A 157 -13.01 1.21 20.52
C LEU A 157 -13.92 2.44 20.47
N HIS A 158 -14.94 2.47 21.33
CA HIS A 158 -15.78 3.66 21.58
C HIS A 158 -15.00 4.91 22.04
N TRP A 159 -13.72 4.81 22.40
CA TRP A 159 -12.90 5.91 22.96
C TRP A 159 -11.67 6.31 22.14
N GLY A 160 -11.65 6.00 20.85
CA GLY A 160 -10.59 6.41 19.94
C GLY A 160 -9.56 5.31 19.72
N ASN A 161 -9.33 5.00 18.45
CA ASN A 161 -8.35 4.01 18.04
C ASN A 161 -6.94 4.60 18.23
N LYS A 162 -6.06 3.89 18.95
CA LYS A 162 -4.66 4.34 19.12
C LYS A 162 -3.92 4.48 17.79
N GLU A 163 -4.37 3.76 16.76
CA GLU A 163 -3.75 3.75 15.46
C GLU A 163 -4.34 4.78 14.48
N ILE A 164 -5.65 5.03 14.53
CA ILE A 164 -6.28 6.10 13.74
C ILE A 164 -6.22 7.40 14.54
N LYS A 165 -5.26 8.24 14.17
CA LYS A 165 -4.98 9.53 14.80
C LYS A 165 -5.23 10.68 13.82
N ASP A 166 -5.18 11.91 14.34
CA ASP A 166 -5.32 13.15 13.56
C ASP A 166 -4.26 13.31 12.44
N ASP A 167 -3.14 12.59 12.52
CA ASP A 167 -2.08 12.61 11.51
C ASP A 167 -2.28 11.57 10.38
N ALA A 168 -3.37 10.81 10.41
CA ALA A 168 -3.72 9.89 9.33
C ALA A 168 -4.02 10.66 8.04
N LYS A 169 -3.44 10.17 6.94
CA LYS A 169 -3.50 10.77 5.60
C LYS A 169 -4.40 9.98 4.66
N LEU A 170 -4.58 8.70 4.93
CA LEU A 170 -5.45 7.80 4.16
C LEU A 170 -5.81 6.59 5.01
N ILE A 171 -7.04 6.13 4.83
CA ILE A 171 -7.47 4.79 5.24
C ILE A 171 -7.87 4.01 3.99
N ILE A 172 -7.40 2.78 3.87
CA ILE A 172 -7.91 1.79 2.91
C ILE A 172 -8.59 0.71 3.74
N LEU A 173 -9.91 0.65 3.66
CA LEU A 173 -10.75 -0.34 4.33
C LEU A 173 -11.17 -1.40 3.31
N ILE A 174 -10.81 -2.64 3.58
CA ILE A 174 -11.15 -3.78 2.73
C ILE A 174 -11.99 -4.78 3.52
N ASP A 175 -13.17 -5.11 3.01
CA ASP A 175 -14.13 -6.02 3.66
C ASP A 175 -14.61 -7.10 2.69
N GLY A 176 -14.22 -8.34 2.93
CA GLY A 176 -14.58 -9.49 2.12
C GLY A 176 -15.90 -10.17 2.49
N ASN A 177 -16.65 -9.63 3.45
CA ASN A 177 -17.88 -10.26 3.95
C ASN A 177 -19.13 -9.41 3.66
N ASN A 178 -19.17 -8.14 4.11
CA ASN A 178 -20.40 -7.35 4.07
C ASN A 178 -20.14 -5.85 3.91
N ASP A 179 -20.70 -5.24 2.87
CA ASP A 179 -20.57 -3.80 2.61
C ASP A 179 -21.20 -2.94 3.71
N TYR A 180 -22.27 -3.41 4.34
CA TYR A 180 -22.85 -2.76 5.52
C TYR A 180 -21.82 -2.60 6.65
N ARG A 181 -21.02 -3.64 6.91
CA ARG A 181 -19.97 -3.62 7.94
C ARG A 181 -18.89 -2.57 7.59
N ALA A 182 -18.48 -2.51 6.33
CA ALA A 182 -17.59 -1.47 5.85
C ALA A 182 -18.15 -0.05 6.09
N PHE A 183 -19.40 0.21 5.69
CA PHE A 183 -20.01 1.54 5.83
C PHE A 183 -20.27 1.95 7.29
N GLU A 184 -20.64 1.00 8.17
CA GLU A 184 -20.74 1.27 9.61
C GLU A 184 -19.38 1.69 10.18
N THR A 185 -18.31 1.03 9.76
CA THR A 185 -16.94 1.36 10.18
C THR A 185 -16.54 2.77 9.72
N VAL A 186 -16.86 3.13 8.46
CA VAL A 186 -16.67 4.51 7.96
C VAL A 186 -17.41 5.51 8.83
N ARG A 187 -18.67 5.24 9.22
CA ARG A 187 -19.46 6.12 10.09
C ARG A 187 -18.81 6.31 11.46
N ILE A 188 -18.28 5.24 12.05
CA ILE A 188 -17.56 5.31 13.34
C ILE A 188 -16.32 6.19 13.22
N ILE A 189 -15.52 6.01 12.17
CA ILE A 189 -14.33 6.83 11.91
C ILE A 189 -14.72 8.31 11.74
N ARG A 190 -15.76 8.61 10.95
CA ARG A 190 -16.21 9.98 10.70
C ARG A 190 -16.80 10.69 11.93
N LYS A 191 -17.35 9.95 12.89
CA LYS A 191 -17.77 10.52 14.18
C LYS A 191 -16.61 11.10 14.99
N GLN A 192 -15.37 10.70 14.71
CA GLN A 192 -14.15 11.25 15.31
C GLN A 192 -13.65 12.51 14.59
N TRP A 193 -14.39 13.03 13.60
CA TRP A 193 -14.06 14.25 12.85
C TRP A 193 -12.77 14.20 12.03
N TYR A 194 -12.23 13.00 11.80
CA TYR A 194 -11.10 12.84 10.92
C TYR A 194 -11.48 13.19 9.48
N SER A 195 -10.61 13.93 8.79
CA SER A 195 -10.87 14.48 7.46
C SER A 195 -10.24 13.69 6.31
N MET A 196 -9.36 12.73 6.62
CA MET A 196 -8.62 11.99 5.61
C MET A 196 -9.55 11.20 4.67
N PRO A 197 -9.19 10.97 3.40
CA PRO A 197 -9.93 10.07 2.53
C PRO A 197 -9.98 8.65 3.09
N ILE A 198 -11.12 7.99 2.96
CA ILE A 198 -11.30 6.57 3.31
C ILE A 198 -11.70 5.84 2.04
N CYS A 199 -10.75 5.11 1.44
CA CYS A 199 -11.06 4.19 0.36
C CYS A 199 -11.75 2.95 0.93
N VAL A 200 -12.89 2.59 0.36
CA VAL A 200 -13.62 1.37 0.72
C VAL A 200 -13.56 0.42 -0.45
N VAL A 201 -13.21 -0.82 -0.16
CA VAL A 201 -13.19 -1.94 -1.10
C VAL A 201 -13.97 -3.06 -0.43
N SER A 202 -15.08 -3.48 -1.00
CA SER A 202 -15.88 -4.55 -0.40
C SER A 202 -16.46 -5.46 -1.45
N GLN A 203 -16.47 -6.74 -1.13
CA GLN A 203 -17.14 -7.76 -1.93
C GLN A 203 -17.90 -8.66 -0.96
N THR A 204 -19.23 -8.69 -1.09
CA THR A 204 -20.10 -9.46 -0.20
C THR A 204 -19.85 -10.96 -0.36
N ASP A 205 -19.69 -11.69 0.74
CA ASP A 205 -19.60 -13.15 0.76
C ASP A 205 -20.99 -13.77 0.57
N ARG A 206 -21.16 -14.53 -0.52
CA ARG A 206 -22.44 -15.17 -0.87
C ARG A 206 -22.63 -16.54 -0.23
N VAL A 207 -21.56 -17.17 0.26
CA VAL A 207 -21.57 -18.52 0.82
C VAL A 207 -21.70 -18.47 2.34
N ASN A 208 -20.96 -17.58 2.99
CA ASN A 208 -20.84 -17.53 4.44
C ASN A 208 -21.36 -16.22 5.06
N PHE A 209 -22.51 -15.73 4.58
CA PHE A 209 -23.19 -14.53 5.13
C PHE A 209 -23.35 -14.53 6.68
N GLN A 210 -23.21 -15.69 7.33
CA GLN A 210 -23.34 -15.88 8.78
C GLN A 210 -22.04 -15.98 9.57
N SER A 211 -20.87 -16.25 8.95
CA SER A 211 -19.61 -16.25 9.69
C SER A 211 -18.94 -14.90 9.51
N GLU A 212 -19.18 -13.97 10.43
CA GLU A 212 -18.28 -12.84 10.66
C GLU A 212 -16.97 -13.42 11.21
N SER A 213 -16.10 -13.96 10.36
CA SER A 213 -14.74 -14.23 10.82
C SER A 213 -13.97 -12.91 10.81
N ASP A 214 -13.20 -12.66 11.87
CA ASP A 214 -12.36 -11.46 11.98
C ASP A 214 -11.35 -11.37 10.83
N GLU A 215 -11.01 -12.52 10.24
CA GLU A 215 -10.04 -12.69 9.15
C GLU A 215 -10.57 -12.19 7.79
N ASP A 216 -11.85 -11.83 7.67
CA ASP A 216 -12.46 -11.39 6.41
C ASP A 216 -12.36 -9.87 6.18
N SER A 217 -11.59 -9.13 6.99
CA SER A 217 -11.41 -7.70 6.81
C SER A 217 -10.03 -7.20 7.19
N THR A 218 -9.60 -6.12 6.55
CA THR A 218 -8.36 -5.43 6.90
C THR A 218 -8.50 -3.94 6.67
N VAL A 219 -7.83 -3.16 7.49
CA VAL A 219 -7.80 -1.70 7.43
C VAL A 219 -6.37 -1.24 7.48
N TYR A 220 -5.94 -0.60 6.40
CA TYR A 220 -4.62 0.01 6.29
C TYR A 220 -4.71 1.50 6.57
N VAL A 221 -3.84 1.99 7.43
CA VAL A 221 -3.76 3.40 7.81
C VAL A 221 -2.38 3.92 7.42
N PHE A 222 -2.35 4.85 6.47
CA PHE A 222 -1.15 5.61 6.12
C PHE A 222 -1.20 6.96 6.83
N ARG A 223 -0.17 7.30 7.58
CA ARG A 223 -0.15 8.47 8.46
C ARG A 223 1.23 9.08 8.58
N GLY A 224 1.30 10.23 9.24
CA GLY A 224 2.55 10.90 9.55
C GLY A 224 2.80 12.14 8.69
N PRO A 225 3.74 12.99 9.10
CA PRO A 225 3.97 14.29 8.49
C PRO A 225 4.61 14.20 7.09
N ASP A 226 5.30 13.11 6.80
CA ASP A 226 6.04 12.89 5.55
C ASP A 226 5.25 12.08 4.51
N ILE A 227 3.99 11.74 4.82
CA ILE A 227 3.07 11.07 3.90
C ILE A 227 2.18 12.09 3.21
N GLU A 228 2.22 12.07 1.87
CA GLU A 228 1.28 12.76 0.99
C GLU A 228 0.40 11.74 0.28
N VAL A 229 -0.89 12.05 0.12
CA VAL A 229 -1.85 11.14 -0.52
C VAL A 229 -2.70 11.90 -1.52
N SER A 230 -2.97 11.26 -2.64
CA SER A 230 -3.99 11.67 -3.59
C SER A 230 -4.83 10.48 -4.00
N THR A 231 -6.15 10.68 -4.07
CA THR A 231 -7.12 9.66 -4.47
C THR A 231 -7.93 10.17 -5.66
N PHE A 232 -8.32 9.26 -6.54
CA PHE A 232 -9.07 9.58 -7.75
C PHE A 232 -10.10 8.48 -8.02
N VAL A 233 -11.38 8.86 -8.10
CA VAL A 233 -12.49 7.93 -8.35
C VAL A 233 -12.93 8.08 -9.81
N VAL A 234 -12.98 6.96 -10.53
CA VAL A 234 -13.35 6.91 -11.95
C VAL A 234 -14.86 6.81 -12.11
N SER A 235 -15.43 7.73 -12.88
CA SER A 235 -16.87 7.79 -13.15
C SER A 235 -17.20 7.78 -14.65
N THR A 236 -16.33 7.23 -15.51
CA THR A 236 -16.49 7.28 -16.96
C THR A 236 -15.92 6.04 -17.68
N LYS A 237 -16.69 5.45 -18.60
CA LYS A 237 -16.22 4.41 -19.53
C LYS A 237 -15.58 4.96 -20.81
N ASN A 238 -15.57 6.29 -20.99
CA ASN A 238 -14.95 6.93 -22.15
C ASN A 238 -13.45 7.16 -21.90
N GLU A 239 -12.62 6.59 -22.77
CA GLU A 239 -11.15 6.65 -22.71
C GLU A 239 -10.58 8.07 -22.76
N GLU A 240 -11.07 8.91 -23.68
CA GLU A 240 -10.61 10.29 -23.83
C GLU A 240 -10.96 11.16 -22.62
N VAL A 241 -12.12 10.90 -22.00
CA VAL A 241 -12.52 11.57 -20.76
C VAL A 241 -11.64 11.10 -19.61
N LEU A 242 -11.40 9.79 -19.45
CA LEU A 242 -10.51 9.27 -18.40
C LEU A 242 -9.09 9.83 -18.53
N ASN A 243 -8.53 9.86 -19.74
CA ASN A 243 -7.20 10.41 -20.00
C ASN A 243 -7.11 11.89 -19.56
N ARG A 244 -8.10 12.71 -19.91
CA ARG A 244 -8.15 14.11 -19.45
C ARG A 244 -8.24 14.21 -17.93
N MET A 245 -9.09 13.40 -17.30
CA MET A 245 -9.23 13.40 -15.85
C MET A 245 -7.93 12.99 -15.13
N LEU A 246 -7.21 11.98 -15.64
CA LEU A 246 -5.92 11.56 -15.08
C LEU A 246 -4.83 12.65 -15.25
N LEU A 247 -4.81 13.34 -16.40
CA LEU A 247 -3.91 14.48 -16.61
C LEU A 247 -4.21 15.65 -15.69
N ASP A 248 -5.49 15.94 -15.43
CA ASP A 248 -5.88 17.00 -14.50
C ASP A 248 -5.59 16.60 -13.05
N TRP A 249 -5.84 15.35 -12.68
CA TRP A 249 -5.45 14.80 -11.39
C TRP A 249 -3.93 14.85 -11.18
N LYS A 250 -3.14 14.52 -12.22
CA LYS A 250 -1.67 14.63 -12.16
C LYS A 250 -1.17 16.01 -11.77
N LYS A 251 -1.86 17.08 -12.22
CA LYS A 251 -1.49 18.47 -11.90
C LYS A 251 -1.70 18.85 -10.44
N THR A 252 -2.53 18.11 -9.71
CA THR A 252 -2.79 18.39 -8.28
C THR A 252 -1.66 17.87 -7.38
N MET A 253 -0.75 17.04 -7.91
CA MET A 253 0.31 16.39 -7.17
C MET A 253 1.67 17.00 -7.52
N ASN A 254 2.33 17.61 -6.54
CA ASN A 254 3.64 18.27 -6.69
C ASN A 254 4.79 17.52 -5.99
N PHE A 255 4.56 16.26 -5.59
CA PHE A 255 5.46 15.51 -4.72
C PHE A 255 6.21 14.36 -5.41
N PHE A 256 6.04 14.16 -6.73
CA PHE A 256 6.65 13.04 -7.46
C PHE A 256 8.19 13.01 -7.41
N ASP A 257 8.83 14.17 -7.45
CA ASP A 257 10.30 14.24 -7.43
C ASP A 257 10.87 14.05 -6.02
N THR A 258 10.14 14.56 -5.02
CA THR A 258 10.57 14.61 -3.62
C THR A 258 10.15 13.37 -2.81
N HIS A 259 9.27 12.51 -3.33
CA HIS A 259 8.72 11.37 -2.60
C HIS A 259 8.99 10.04 -3.31
N GLN A 260 9.05 8.97 -2.53
CA GLN A 260 8.93 7.60 -3.01
C GLN A 260 7.45 7.28 -3.15
N ILE A 261 7.05 6.65 -4.27
CA ILE A 261 5.64 6.57 -4.64
C ILE A 261 5.13 5.12 -4.62
N ILE A 262 3.99 4.91 -3.98
CA ILE A 262 3.16 3.71 -4.12
C ILE A 262 1.88 4.11 -4.85
N ALA A 263 1.40 3.26 -5.75
CA ALA A 263 0.07 3.43 -6.33
C ALA A 263 -0.78 2.17 -6.20
N PHE A 264 -2.06 2.37 -5.89
CA PHE A 264 -3.07 1.31 -5.84
C PHE A 264 -4.18 1.59 -6.85
N HIS A 265 -4.77 0.52 -7.38
CA HIS A 265 -6.00 0.56 -8.16
C HIS A 265 -6.97 -0.48 -7.63
N PHE A 266 -8.14 -0.02 -7.21
CA PHE A 266 -9.22 -0.89 -6.73
C PHE A 266 -10.36 -0.79 -7.71
N THR A 267 -10.65 -1.90 -8.38
CA THR A 267 -11.67 -1.95 -9.42
C THR A 267 -12.51 -3.23 -9.29
N MET A 268 -13.54 -3.32 -10.11
CA MET A 268 -14.45 -4.45 -10.17
C MET A 268 -14.73 -4.82 -11.62
N ILE A 269 -15.11 -6.08 -11.85
CA ILE A 269 -15.66 -6.51 -13.15
C ILE A 269 -16.82 -5.60 -13.54
N ASP A 270 -16.84 -5.20 -14.82
CA ASP A 270 -17.81 -4.27 -15.41
C ASP A 270 -17.84 -2.86 -14.79
N GLY A 271 -16.80 -2.48 -14.03
CA GLY A 271 -16.65 -1.19 -13.36
C GLY A 271 -16.83 0.02 -14.28
N SER A 272 -16.97 1.21 -13.71
CA SER A 272 -17.24 2.46 -14.44
C SER A 272 -16.03 3.05 -15.16
N GLU A 273 -15.03 2.23 -15.51
CA GLU A 273 -13.82 2.64 -16.24
C GLU A 273 -13.70 1.88 -17.58
N PRO A 274 -12.92 2.40 -18.56
CA PRO A 274 -12.62 1.69 -19.80
C PRO A 274 -11.78 0.43 -19.54
N GLU A 275 -11.86 -0.57 -20.42
CA GLU A 275 -11.11 -1.84 -20.28
C GLU A 275 -9.59 -1.65 -20.29
N ASN A 276 -9.08 -0.60 -20.96
CA ASN A 276 -7.67 -0.24 -21.04
C ASN A 276 -7.23 0.81 -20.00
N SER A 277 -8.00 1.01 -18.91
CA SER A 277 -7.73 2.06 -17.91
C SER A 277 -6.31 2.01 -17.31
N GLU A 278 -5.78 0.82 -17.02
CA GLU A 278 -4.42 0.64 -16.49
C GLU A 278 -3.34 1.06 -17.49
N GLN A 279 -3.59 0.89 -18.79
CA GLN A 279 -2.68 1.37 -19.84
C GLN A 279 -2.69 2.90 -19.89
N ILE A 280 -3.88 3.52 -19.87
CA ILE A 280 -4.03 4.98 -19.84
C ILE A 280 -3.35 5.58 -18.60
N PHE A 281 -3.48 4.93 -17.44
CA PHE A 281 -2.75 5.30 -16.23
C PHE A 281 -1.24 5.21 -16.44
N SER A 282 -0.75 4.11 -17.01
CA SER A 282 0.67 3.89 -17.25
C SER A 282 1.26 4.92 -18.23
N ASP A 283 0.51 5.31 -19.26
CA ASP A 283 0.93 6.36 -20.20
C ASP A 283 1.00 7.73 -19.51
N THR A 284 0.10 8.00 -18.57
CA THR A 284 0.08 9.24 -17.79
C THR A 284 1.19 9.27 -16.72
N PHE A 285 1.48 8.13 -16.11
CA PHE A 285 2.42 7.95 -15.00
C PHE A 285 3.46 6.86 -15.29
N PRO A 286 4.35 7.05 -16.28
CA PRO A 286 5.22 6.00 -16.80
C PRO A 286 6.22 5.43 -15.79
N ASN A 287 6.52 6.19 -14.73
CA ASN A 287 7.49 5.80 -13.69
C ASN A 287 6.82 5.27 -12.42
N ILE A 288 5.49 5.15 -12.39
CA ILE A 288 4.74 4.71 -11.22
C ILE A 288 4.17 3.32 -11.48
N ARG A 289 4.49 2.37 -10.60
CA ARG A 289 3.94 1.02 -10.68
C ARG A 289 2.61 0.97 -9.96
N LEU A 290 1.58 0.60 -10.70
CA LEU A 290 0.25 0.38 -10.17
C LEU A 290 0.15 -1.00 -9.53
N ASN A 291 -0.52 -1.11 -8.38
CA ASN A 291 -0.86 -2.39 -7.77
C ASN A 291 -2.38 -2.53 -7.76
N THR A 292 -2.90 -3.51 -8.50
CA THR A 292 -4.32 -3.62 -8.82
C THR A 292 -4.96 -4.79 -8.08
N LEU A 293 -6.09 -4.51 -7.44
CA LEU A 293 -7.04 -5.49 -6.95
C LEU A 293 -8.34 -5.36 -7.76
N ARG A 294 -8.67 -6.42 -8.50
CA ARG A 294 -9.88 -6.50 -9.34
C ARG A 294 -10.89 -7.45 -8.72
N LEU A 295 -11.95 -6.90 -8.15
CA LEU A 295 -13.06 -7.66 -7.57
C LEU A 295 -13.89 -8.34 -8.67
N LEU A 296 -14.37 -9.56 -8.43
CA LEU A 296 -15.02 -10.37 -9.47
C LEU A 296 -16.54 -10.40 -9.36
N ASP A 297 -17.12 -9.96 -8.23
CA ASP A 297 -18.58 -9.84 -8.10
C ASP A 297 -19.06 -8.48 -8.63
N LYS A 298 -20.13 -8.49 -9.45
CA LYS A 298 -20.83 -7.28 -9.93
C LYS A 298 -21.48 -6.47 -8.81
N ARG A 299 -21.70 -7.06 -7.62
CA ARG A 299 -22.20 -6.38 -6.42
C ARG A 299 -21.07 -5.78 -5.58
N SER A 300 -19.82 -5.99 -5.97
CA SER A 300 -18.69 -5.41 -5.26
C SER A 300 -18.74 -3.88 -5.29
N ILE A 301 -18.23 -3.28 -4.23
CA ILE A 301 -18.19 -1.85 -4.04
C ILE A 301 -16.74 -1.41 -3.96
N THR A 302 -16.40 -0.42 -4.76
CA THR A 302 -15.21 0.40 -4.56
C THR A 302 -15.61 1.86 -4.58
N GLY A 303 -14.87 2.67 -3.84
CA GLY A 303 -15.10 4.11 -3.80
C GLY A 303 -14.29 4.79 -2.71
N VAL A 304 -14.47 6.10 -2.60
CA VAL A 304 -13.80 6.90 -1.58
C VAL A 304 -14.82 7.73 -0.83
N ASN A 305 -14.80 7.63 0.49
CA ASN A 305 -15.48 8.56 1.37
C ASN A 305 -14.56 9.77 1.61
N TYR A 306 -15.02 10.98 1.26
CA TYR A 306 -14.35 12.22 1.61
C TYR A 306 -15.14 12.97 2.68
N GLN A 307 -14.42 13.62 3.58
CA GLN A 307 -14.99 14.64 4.45
C GLN A 307 -14.91 16.00 3.74
N ILE A 308 -16.05 16.58 3.40
CA ILE A 308 -16.15 17.90 2.78
C ILE A 308 -16.87 18.80 3.77
N GLN A 309 -16.13 19.75 4.36
CA GLN A 309 -16.63 20.58 5.46
C GLN A 309 -17.15 19.70 6.61
N THR A 310 -18.43 19.76 6.92
CA THR A 310 -19.08 19.01 8.00
C THR A 310 -19.75 17.72 7.54
N GLU A 311 -19.79 17.45 6.23
CA GLU A 311 -20.48 16.29 5.67
C GLU A 311 -19.50 15.28 5.08
N SER A 312 -19.90 14.01 5.12
CA SER A 312 -19.14 12.93 4.48
C SER A 312 -19.86 12.45 3.23
N TYR A 313 -19.13 12.35 2.13
CA TYR A 313 -19.65 11.96 0.82
C TYR A 313 -18.92 10.74 0.31
N PHE A 314 -19.66 9.72 -0.12
CA PHE A 314 -19.09 8.53 -0.74
C PHE A 314 -19.23 8.59 -2.26
N PHE A 315 -18.11 8.57 -2.96
CA PHE A 315 -18.05 8.54 -4.41
C PHE A 315 -17.77 7.11 -4.86
N TYR A 316 -18.76 6.48 -5.48
CA TYR A 316 -18.68 5.12 -6.01
C TYR A 316 -17.91 5.07 -7.33
N GLY A 317 -17.12 4.02 -7.51
CA GLY A 317 -16.42 3.71 -8.75
C GLY A 317 -14.98 3.21 -8.51
N PRO A 318 -14.31 2.71 -9.56
CA PRO A 318 -12.91 2.33 -9.50
C PRO A 318 -12.04 3.45 -8.92
N VAL A 319 -11.08 3.09 -8.09
CA VAL A 319 -10.28 4.05 -7.31
C VAL A 319 -8.81 3.90 -7.67
N TYR A 320 -8.18 4.98 -8.08
CA TYR A 320 -6.73 5.13 -8.09
C TYR A 320 -6.28 5.87 -6.83
N ILE A 321 -5.18 5.40 -6.23
CA ILE A 321 -4.55 6.03 -5.07
C ILE A 321 -3.08 6.19 -5.37
N ILE A 322 -2.52 7.36 -5.08
CA ILE A 322 -1.08 7.60 -5.07
C ILE A 322 -0.69 8.04 -3.67
N ILE A 323 0.29 7.36 -3.08
CA ILE A 323 0.86 7.64 -1.77
C ILE A 323 2.33 7.98 -1.97
N GLY A 324 2.75 9.14 -1.48
CA GLY A 324 4.14 9.56 -1.46
C GLY A 324 4.69 9.54 -0.04
N LEU A 325 5.84 8.91 0.18
CA LEU A 325 6.67 9.11 1.38
C LEU A 325 7.84 10.03 1.03
N ARG A 326 8.02 11.12 1.77
CA ARG A 326 9.10 12.08 1.54
C ARG A 326 10.45 11.40 1.59
N LYS A 327 11.28 11.66 0.57
CA LYS A 327 12.69 11.25 0.55
C LYS A 327 13.49 12.14 1.49
N PHE A 328 14.54 11.57 2.06
CA PHE A 328 15.57 12.33 2.77
C PHE A 328 16.39 13.14 1.74
N ASP A 329 16.54 14.45 1.96
CA ASP A 329 17.23 15.39 1.08
C ASP A 329 18.40 16.14 1.74
#